data_AF-A0A225V649-F1
#
_entry.id   AF-A0A225V649-F1
#
_cell.length_a   1.000
_cell.length_b   1.000
_cell.length_c   1.000
_cell.angle_alpha   90.00
_cell.angle_beta   90.00
_cell.angle_gamma   90.00
#
_symmetry.space_group_name_H-M   'P 1'
#
loop_
_entity.id
_entity.type
_entity.pdbx_description
1 polymer ?
#
loop_
_entity_poly.entity_id
_entity_poly.type
_entity_poly.pdbx_seq_one_letter_code
_entity_poly.pdbx_strand_id
1 'polypeptide(L)'
;WIFPSHVPRVTTPRSDQYCSHLITGQNVRDLMAALPWNVLTGANIPEPMSIEITVDGRLCFLIERYSAVEFQDLIAYWESTHRFPVSPALIRSDPFLALFVVERKNRRSHAGARWKQILRLLLIAMREGWCDLDLLLDPYFLHFPKQTGEVAWYPGIEAHSANRADPQLHRREPADLIEALAECDAADPWRTHYRLHHAGHPARRIVRLAGKKFQHGSSEPQRAASSSSTVILTLLHTFFSDHLG
;
A
#
# COMPACT_ATOMS: atom_id res chain seq x y z
N TRP A 1 10.67 -2.52 -2.32
CA TRP A 1 11.25 -1.28 -2.88
C TRP A 1 10.39 -0.08 -2.50
N ILE A 2 9.06 -0.13 -2.64
CA ILE A 2 8.13 0.82 -1.98
C ILE A 2 8.05 0.54 -0.48
N PHE A 3 7.72 -0.71 -0.14
CA PHE A 3 7.73 -1.17 1.25
C PHE A 3 9.17 -1.43 1.69
N PRO A 4 9.49 -1.10 2.96
CA PRO A 4 10.77 -1.48 3.53
C PRO A 4 10.93 -3.00 3.38
N SER A 5 12.10 -3.41 2.89
CA SER A 5 12.48 -4.82 2.99
C SER A 5 12.50 -5.15 4.47
N HIS A 6 11.66 -6.09 4.90
CA HIS A 6 11.79 -6.63 6.25
C HIS A 6 13.15 -7.32 6.33
N VAL A 7 14.18 -6.59 6.78
CA VAL A 7 15.10 -7.22 7.73
C VAL A 7 14.18 -7.62 8.86
N PRO A 8 14.09 -8.91 9.24
CA PRO A 8 13.24 -9.30 10.34
C PRO A 8 13.66 -8.42 11.51
N ARG A 9 12.80 -7.45 11.89
CA ARG A 9 12.98 -6.71 13.12
C ARG A 9 13.09 -7.81 14.16
N VAL A 10 14.25 -7.86 14.80
CA VAL A 10 14.64 -8.85 15.79
C VAL A 10 13.47 -9.05 16.75
N THR A 11 12.70 -10.12 16.55
CA THR A 11 11.51 -10.47 17.34
C THR A 11 10.30 -9.52 17.21
N THR A 12 9.10 -10.08 17.04
CA THR A 12 7.83 -9.36 17.25
C THR A 12 7.84 -8.65 18.60
N PRO A 13 7.60 -7.32 18.67
CA PRO A 13 7.52 -6.59 19.93
C PRO A 13 6.56 -7.25 20.90
N ARG A 14 6.99 -7.39 22.15
CA ARG A 14 6.14 -7.81 23.27
C ARG A 14 5.13 -6.71 23.59
N SER A 15 4.03 -7.09 24.24
CA SER A 15 2.94 -6.15 24.58
C SER A 15 3.37 -4.99 25.49
N ASP A 16 4.47 -5.14 26.23
CA ASP A 16 5.06 -4.11 27.09
C ASP A 16 6.04 -3.19 26.33
N GLN A 17 6.25 -3.39 25.03
CA GLN A 17 7.18 -2.59 24.21
C GLN A 17 6.48 -1.55 23.34
N TYR A 18 5.15 -1.48 23.41
CA TYR A 18 4.31 -0.50 22.72
C TYR A 18 3.05 -0.27 23.55
N CYS A 19 2.24 0.74 23.21
CA CYS A 19 1.01 1.10 23.91
C CYS A 19 -0.13 0.11 23.57
N SER A 20 0.05 -1.17 23.88
CA SER A 20 -0.92 -2.24 23.56
C SER A 20 -2.28 -2.06 24.21
N HIS A 21 -2.32 -1.34 25.34
CA HIS A 21 -3.55 -0.96 26.04
C HIS A 21 -4.47 -0.05 25.21
N LEU A 22 -3.95 0.61 24.17
CA LEU A 22 -4.75 1.43 23.25
C LEU A 22 -5.62 0.57 22.29
N ILE A 23 -5.33 -0.73 22.15
CA ILE A 23 -6.07 -1.63 21.25
C ILE A 23 -7.34 -2.12 21.95
N THR A 24 -8.34 -1.24 22.02
CA THR A 24 -9.67 -1.52 22.56
C THR A 24 -10.72 -1.40 21.45
N GLY A 25 -11.88 -2.04 21.59
CA GLY A 25 -12.95 -1.89 20.60
C GLY A 25 -13.42 -0.45 20.44
N GLN A 26 -13.40 0.34 21.51
CA GLN A 26 -13.79 1.75 21.44
C GLN A 26 -12.77 2.57 20.65
N ASN A 27 -11.49 2.47 20.98
CA ASN A 27 -10.45 3.20 20.24
C ASN A 27 -10.39 2.78 18.77
N VAL A 28 -10.64 1.50 18.44
CA VAL A 28 -10.71 1.05 17.05
C VAL A 28 -11.95 1.61 16.34
N ARG A 29 -13.11 1.71 17.02
CA ARG A 29 -14.29 2.40 16.47
C ARG A 29 -13.99 3.85 16.16
N ASP A 30 -13.40 4.57 17.11
CA ASP A 30 -13.10 5.99 16.98
C ASP A 30 -12.07 6.23 15.86
N LEU A 31 -11.04 5.38 15.77
CA LEU A 31 -10.08 5.37 14.66
C LEU A 31 -10.78 5.19 13.32
N MET A 32 -11.66 4.19 13.17
CA MET A 32 -12.36 3.96 11.89
C MET A 32 -13.35 5.07 11.55
N ALA A 33 -13.97 5.69 12.56
CA ALA A 33 -14.86 6.84 12.40
C ALA A 33 -14.11 8.11 11.96
N ALA A 34 -12.82 8.22 12.27
CA ALA A 34 -11.95 9.31 11.79
C ALA A 34 -11.57 9.19 10.30
N LEU A 35 -11.98 8.10 9.62
CA LEU A 35 -11.73 7.87 8.19
C LEU A 35 -10.24 7.98 7.79
N PRO A 36 -9.33 7.25 8.44
CA PRO A 36 -7.88 7.45 8.30
C PRO A 36 -7.36 7.15 6.89
N TRP A 37 -8.09 6.36 6.10
CA TRP A 37 -7.78 6.11 4.69
C TRP A 37 -7.95 7.33 3.79
N ASN A 38 -8.53 8.44 4.26
CA ASN A 38 -8.62 9.68 3.49
C ASN A 38 -7.24 10.25 3.13
N VAL A 39 -6.19 9.87 3.87
CA VAL A 39 -4.80 10.20 3.52
C VAL A 39 -4.39 9.69 2.13
N LEU A 40 -5.07 8.65 1.62
CA LEU A 40 -4.77 8.02 0.34
C LEU A 40 -5.50 8.64 -0.86
N THR A 41 -6.38 9.63 -0.66
CA THR A 41 -7.24 10.17 -1.73
C THR A 41 -7.20 11.70 -1.84
N GLY A 42 -7.95 12.26 -2.79
CA GLY A 42 -8.11 13.69 -3.00
C GLY A 42 -6.80 14.38 -3.38
N ALA A 43 -6.49 15.48 -2.71
CA ALA A 43 -5.28 16.28 -2.95
C ALA A 43 -3.96 15.51 -2.71
N ASN A 44 -4.02 14.34 -2.06
CA ASN A 44 -2.82 13.56 -1.75
C ASN A 44 -2.44 12.57 -2.87
N ILE A 45 -3.25 12.43 -3.92
CA ILE A 45 -2.93 11.59 -5.09
C ILE A 45 -1.81 12.29 -5.90
N PRO A 46 -0.57 11.76 -5.94
CA PRO A 46 0.48 12.24 -6.83
C PRO A 46 0.05 12.26 -8.29
N GLU A 47 0.49 13.29 -8.99
CA GLU A 47 0.52 13.30 -10.45
C GLU A 47 1.36 12.10 -10.94
N PRO A 48 0.87 11.35 -11.93
CA PRO A 48 1.65 10.26 -12.47
C PRO A 48 2.93 10.78 -13.13
N MET A 49 4.01 10.02 -12.95
CA MET A 49 5.31 10.37 -13.51
C MET A 49 5.60 9.64 -14.84
N SER A 50 4.89 8.55 -15.18
CA SER A 50 5.14 7.73 -16.40
C SER A 50 3.98 7.71 -17.38
N ILE A 51 2.83 8.26 -17.01
CA ILE A 51 1.65 8.26 -17.85
C ILE A 51 1.10 9.67 -17.99
N GLU A 52 0.66 9.95 -19.20
CA GLU A 52 -0.23 11.05 -19.47
C GLU A 52 -1.66 10.48 -19.37
N ILE A 53 -2.42 10.93 -18.35
CA ILE A 53 -3.78 10.42 -18.09
C ILE A 53 -4.74 10.77 -19.26
N THR A 54 -4.37 11.78 -20.06
CA THR A 54 -5.14 12.25 -21.22
C THR A 54 -4.91 11.44 -22.50
N VAL A 55 -4.22 10.30 -22.46
CA VAL A 55 -4.01 9.44 -23.64
C VAL A 55 -5.28 8.68 -23.99
N ASP A 56 -5.88 8.99 -25.15
CA ASP A 56 -7.05 8.28 -25.68
C ASP A 56 -6.82 6.76 -25.83
N GLY A 57 -7.92 6.00 -25.75
CA GLY A 57 -7.94 4.57 -26.03
C GLY A 57 -7.76 3.69 -24.79
N ARG A 58 -6.98 2.60 -24.93
CA ARG A 58 -6.96 1.50 -23.94
C ARG A 58 -6.25 1.84 -22.63
N LEU A 59 -5.28 2.76 -22.67
CA LEU A 59 -4.59 3.22 -21.46
C LEU A 59 -5.54 4.05 -20.59
N CYS A 60 -6.31 4.98 -21.18
CA CYS A 60 -7.37 5.69 -20.45
C CYS A 60 -8.35 4.72 -19.79
N PHE A 61 -8.87 3.74 -20.52
CA PHE A 61 -9.76 2.72 -19.94
C PHE A 61 -9.12 1.97 -18.76
N LEU A 62 -7.85 1.57 -18.86
CA LEU A 62 -7.14 0.94 -17.73
C LEU A 62 -7.10 1.87 -16.51
N ILE A 63 -6.76 3.13 -16.71
CA ILE A 63 -6.64 4.13 -15.63
C ILE A 63 -8.00 4.43 -15.00
N GLU A 64 -9.06 4.57 -15.78
CA GLU A 64 -10.43 4.73 -15.28
C GLU A 64 -10.84 3.53 -14.41
N ARG A 65 -10.62 2.32 -14.91
CA ARG A 65 -10.95 1.07 -14.17
C ARG A 65 -10.11 0.94 -12.90
N TYR A 66 -8.83 1.28 -12.96
CA TYR A 66 -7.97 1.32 -11.78
C TYR A 66 -8.49 2.32 -10.75
N SER A 67 -8.77 3.56 -11.16
CA SER A 67 -9.19 4.64 -10.25
C SER A 67 -10.49 4.30 -9.53
N ALA A 68 -11.41 3.63 -10.23
CA ALA A 68 -12.64 3.10 -9.61
C ALA A 68 -12.35 2.02 -8.55
N VAL A 69 -11.42 1.10 -8.83
CA VAL A 69 -10.99 0.06 -7.87
C VAL A 69 -10.25 0.66 -6.68
N GLU A 70 -9.34 1.62 -6.92
CA GLU A 70 -8.63 2.35 -5.87
C GLU A 70 -9.63 3.00 -4.91
N PHE A 71 -10.58 3.78 -5.43
CA PHE A 71 -11.58 4.46 -4.62
C PHE A 71 -12.44 3.47 -3.83
N GLN A 72 -12.85 2.36 -4.45
CA GLN A 72 -13.64 1.32 -3.81
C GLN A 72 -12.88 0.62 -2.65
N ASP A 73 -11.55 0.52 -2.76
CA ASP A 73 -10.71 -0.30 -1.89
C ASP A 73 -9.77 0.48 -0.96
N LEU A 74 -9.95 1.79 -0.81
CA LEU A 74 -9.11 2.67 0.03
C LEU A 74 -8.91 2.12 1.45
N ILE A 75 -9.99 1.61 2.06
CA ILE A 75 -9.94 1.02 3.40
C ILE A 75 -8.97 -0.17 3.41
N ALA A 76 -9.06 -1.07 2.42
CA ALA A 76 -8.22 -2.26 2.34
C ALA A 76 -6.74 -1.91 2.13
N TYR A 77 -6.44 -0.88 1.33
CA TYR A 77 -5.08 -0.41 1.13
C TYR A 77 -4.50 0.20 2.41
N TRP A 78 -5.25 1.09 3.08
CA TRP A 78 -4.82 1.68 4.34
C TRP A 78 -4.62 0.62 5.43
N GLU A 79 -5.57 -0.32 5.57
CA GLU A 79 -5.47 -1.43 6.53
C GLU A 79 -4.31 -2.38 6.25
N SER A 80 -3.80 -2.42 5.02
CA SER A 80 -2.67 -3.28 4.65
C SER A 80 -1.33 -2.74 5.17
N THR A 81 -1.20 -1.42 5.33
CA THR A 81 -0.01 -0.76 5.86
C THR A 81 -0.14 -0.39 7.35
N HIS A 82 -1.36 -0.40 7.89
CA HIS A 82 -1.67 -0.04 9.29
C HIS A 82 -2.24 -1.22 10.09
N ARG A 83 -1.72 -2.43 9.86
CA ARG A 83 -2.16 -3.61 10.61
C ARG A 83 -1.67 -3.56 12.06
N PHE A 84 -2.53 -3.37 13.05
CA PHE A 84 -2.13 -3.57 14.45
C PHE A 84 -2.50 -4.97 15.00
N PRO A 85 -1.76 -5.49 15.99
CA PRO A 85 -2.00 -6.82 16.55
C PRO A 85 -3.21 -6.85 17.48
N VAL A 86 -4.32 -7.43 17.03
CA VAL A 86 -5.46 -7.74 17.91
C VAL A 86 -5.26 -9.15 18.50
N SER A 87 -5.05 -9.23 19.82
CA SER A 87 -4.74 -10.50 20.48
C SER A 87 -5.95 -11.45 20.49
N PRO A 88 -5.75 -12.78 20.53
CA PRO A 88 -6.86 -13.74 20.67
C PRO A 88 -7.70 -13.52 21.94
N ALA A 89 -7.10 -12.97 23.01
CA ALA A 89 -7.83 -12.62 24.22
C ALA A 89 -8.80 -11.47 23.95
N LEU A 90 -8.35 -10.41 23.26
CA LEU A 90 -9.19 -9.27 22.86
C LEU A 90 -10.31 -9.68 21.91
N ILE A 91 -10.02 -10.56 20.95
CA ILE A 91 -11.03 -11.12 20.02
C ILE A 91 -12.12 -11.88 20.79
N ARG A 92 -11.75 -12.66 21.82
CA ARG A 92 -12.73 -13.39 22.64
C ARG A 92 -13.54 -12.48 23.55
N SER A 93 -12.97 -11.38 24.03
CA SER A 93 -13.62 -10.49 24.99
C SER A 93 -14.48 -9.40 24.33
N ASP A 94 -14.20 -9.02 23.09
CA ASP A 94 -14.89 -7.91 22.40
C ASP A 94 -15.45 -8.36 21.04
N PRO A 95 -16.79 -8.51 20.91
CA PRO A 95 -17.44 -8.91 19.66
C PRO A 95 -17.15 -7.97 18.48
N PHE A 96 -16.95 -6.67 18.74
CA PHE A 96 -16.63 -5.73 17.68
C PHE A 96 -15.23 -5.99 17.13
N LEU A 97 -14.24 -6.26 17.99
CA LEU A 97 -12.89 -6.60 17.54
C LEU A 97 -12.86 -7.94 16.78
N ALA A 98 -13.68 -8.91 17.18
CA ALA A 98 -13.83 -10.16 16.45
C ALA A 98 -14.35 -9.92 15.02
N LEU A 99 -15.42 -9.13 14.87
CA LEU A 99 -15.98 -8.76 13.58
C LEU A 99 -14.97 -7.96 12.75
N PHE A 100 -14.31 -6.97 13.36
CA PHE A 100 -13.33 -6.11 12.71
C PHE A 100 -12.21 -6.92 12.04
N VAL A 101 -11.64 -7.92 12.73
CA VAL A 101 -10.57 -8.77 12.18
C VAL A 101 -11.05 -9.60 10.99
N VAL A 102 -12.29 -10.11 11.03
CA VAL A 102 -12.89 -10.86 9.91
C VAL A 102 -13.14 -9.95 8.72
N GLU A 103 -13.79 -8.82 8.95
CA GLU A 103 -14.14 -7.86 7.90
C GLU A 103 -12.91 -7.27 7.22
N ARG A 104 -11.83 -7.02 7.96
CA ARG A 104 -10.54 -6.62 7.39
C ARG A 104 -9.97 -7.67 6.44
N LYS A 105 -10.03 -8.96 6.79
CA LYS A 105 -9.60 -10.06 5.90
C LYS A 105 -10.47 -10.12 4.65
N ASN A 106 -11.79 -9.96 4.80
CA ASN A 106 -12.74 -9.96 3.68
C ASN A 106 -12.45 -8.80 2.72
N ARG A 107 -12.29 -7.57 3.24
CA ARG A 107 -11.90 -6.39 2.44
C ARG A 107 -10.61 -6.63 1.68
N ARG A 108 -9.56 -7.14 2.36
CA ARG A 108 -8.27 -7.45 1.72
C ARG A 108 -8.41 -8.48 0.60
N SER A 109 -9.18 -9.54 0.82
CA SER A 109 -9.45 -10.59 -0.18
C SER A 109 -10.19 -10.03 -1.41
N HIS A 110 -11.25 -9.26 -1.19
CA HIS A 110 -12.02 -8.65 -2.27
C HIS A 110 -11.20 -7.63 -3.06
N ALA A 111 -10.41 -6.79 -2.39
CA ALA A 111 -9.51 -5.86 -3.04
C ALA A 111 -8.44 -6.59 -3.85
N GLY A 112 -7.88 -7.68 -3.31
CA GLY A 112 -6.96 -8.55 -4.05
C GLY A 112 -7.59 -9.17 -5.30
N ALA A 113 -8.86 -9.59 -5.23
CA ALA A 113 -9.59 -10.13 -6.37
C ALA A 113 -9.84 -9.08 -7.46
N ARG A 114 -10.22 -7.85 -7.09
CA ARG A 114 -10.37 -6.72 -8.03
C ARG A 114 -9.02 -6.31 -8.64
N TRP A 115 -7.98 -6.25 -7.82
CA TRP A 115 -6.63 -5.95 -8.29
C TRP A 115 -6.12 -6.96 -9.34
N LYS A 116 -6.44 -8.26 -9.18
CA LYS A 116 -6.15 -9.29 -10.20
C LYS A 116 -6.84 -8.99 -11.53
N GLN A 117 -8.00 -8.31 -11.54
CA GLN A 117 -8.66 -7.87 -12.78
C GLN A 117 -7.90 -6.70 -13.42
N ILE A 118 -7.47 -5.72 -12.63
CA ILE A 118 -6.64 -4.60 -13.11
C ILE A 118 -5.34 -5.11 -13.73
N LEU A 119 -4.68 -6.08 -13.10
CA LEU A 119 -3.44 -6.63 -13.64
C LEU A 119 -3.63 -7.39 -14.95
N ARG A 120 -4.82 -7.98 -15.21
CA ARG A 120 -5.15 -8.55 -16.52
C ARG A 120 -5.27 -7.47 -17.60
N LEU A 121 -5.86 -6.32 -17.27
CA LEU A 121 -5.96 -5.18 -18.20
C LEU A 121 -4.57 -4.59 -18.49
N LEU A 122 -3.75 -4.43 -17.45
CA LEU A 122 -2.36 -3.98 -17.55
C LEU A 122 -1.53 -4.90 -18.46
N LEU A 123 -1.71 -6.22 -18.33
CA LEU A 123 -1.07 -7.22 -19.18
C LEU A 123 -1.47 -7.09 -20.65
N ILE A 124 -2.74 -6.83 -20.94
CA ILE A 124 -3.21 -6.60 -22.31
C ILE A 124 -2.57 -5.32 -22.87
N ALA A 125 -2.59 -4.24 -22.10
CA ALA A 125 -1.97 -2.97 -22.47
C ALA A 125 -0.47 -3.13 -22.76
N MET A 126 0.27 -3.89 -21.93
CA MET A 126 1.68 -4.21 -22.19
C MET A 126 1.91 -5.01 -23.47
N ARG A 127 1.10 -6.05 -23.71
CA ARG A 127 1.25 -6.92 -24.90
C ARG A 127 1.01 -6.18 -26.21
N GLU A 128 0.17 -5.15 -26.16
CA GLU A 128 -0.12 -4.28 -27.30
C GLU A 128 0.84 -3.09 -27.39
N GLY A 129 1.80 -3.00 -26.46
CA GLY A 129 2.78 -1.95 -26.44
C GLY A 129 2.16 -0.59 -26.13
N TRP A 130 1.26 -0.50 -25.14
CA TRP A 130 0.72 0.75 -24.57
C TRP A 130 1.33 1.14 -23.23
N CYS A 131 2.05 0.23 -22.56
CA CYS A 131 2.81 0.50 -21.34
C CYS A 131 3.88 -0.58 -21.12
N ASP A 132 4.78 -0.36 -20.18
CA ASP A 132 5.77 -1.34 -19.70
C ASP A 132 5.60 -1.55 -18.18
N LEU A 133 6.42 -2.41 -17.59
CA LEU A 133 6.37 -2.77 -16.17
C LEU A 133 6.66 -1.58 -15.25
N ASP A 134 7.38 -0.57 -15.74
CA ASP A 134 7.68 0.66 -14.99
C ASP A 134 6.43 1.48 -14.66
N LEU A 135 5.29 1.22 -15.32
CA LEU A 135 3.98 1.76 -14.95
C LEU A 135 3.58 1.38 -13.52
N LEU A 136 3.85 0.14 -13.09
CA LEU A 136 3.59 -0.31 -11.72
C LEU A 136 4.58 0.26 -10.71
N LEU A 137 5.59 1.02 -11.15
CA LEU A 137 6.47 1.76 -10.25
C LEU A 137 5.99 3.20 -10.05
N ASP A 138 4.88 3.59 -10.67
CA ASP A 138 4.38 4.95 -10.55
C ASP A 138 3.71 5.19 -9.18
N PRO A 139 4.05 6.30 -8.46
CA PRO A 139 3.40 6.68 -7.21
C PRO A 139 1.88 6.81 -7.30
N TYR A 140 1.34 6.96 -8.51
CA TYR A 140 -0.09 6.94 -8.76
C TYR A 140 -0.74 5.64 -8.26
N PHE A 141 -0.08 4.49 -8.43
CA PHE A 141 -0.64 3.18 -8.06
C PHE A 141 -0.44 2.85 -6.58
N LEU A 142 -1.51 2.44 -5.91
CA LEU A 142 -1.43 1.83 -4.59
C LEU A 142 -0.97 0.38 -4.71
N HIS A 143 -0.13 -0.03 -3.77
CA HIS A 143 0.36 -1.39 -3.68
C HIS A 143 -0.01 -2.01 -2.35
N PHE A 144 -0.16 -3.33 -2.34
CA PHE A 144 -0.22 -4.08 -1.10
C PHE A 144 1.18 -4.53 -0.68
N PRO A 145 1.50 -4.54 0.63
CA PRO A 145 2.71 -5.19 1.12
C PRO A 145 2.76 -6.66 0.73
N LYS A 146 3.97 -7.21 0.57
CA LYS A 146 4.19 -8.65 0.41
C LYS A 146 3.62 -9.41 1.61
N GLN A 147 3.14 -10.64 1.42
CA GLN A 147 2.69 -11.50 2.52
C GLN A 147 3.81 -11.74 3.55
N THR A 148 5.04 -12.00 3.10
CA THR A 148 6.22 -12.19 3.96
C THR A 148 6.70 -10.89 4.59
N GLY A 149 6.15 -9.75 4.16
CA GLY A 149 6.43 -8.42 4.67
C GLY A 149 5.18 -7.73 5.19
N GLU A 150 4.18 -8.47 5.69
CA GLU A 150 3.02 -7.85 6.36
C GLU A 150 3.53 -7.09 7.59
N VAL A 151 3.61 -5.76 7.46
CA VAL A 151 4.22 -4.92 8.48
C VAL A 151 3.17 -4.56 9.51
N ALA A 152 3.35 -5.09 10.72
CA ALA A 152 2.52 -4.68 11.84
C ALA A 152 2.86 -3.23 12.25
N TRP A 153 1.81 -2.45 12.52
CA TRP A 153 1.85 -1.20 13.25
C TRP A 153 1.66 -1.51 14.74
N TYR A 154 2.58 -1.02 15.56
CA TYR A 154 2.52 -1.16 17.02
C TYR A 154 2.27 0.24 17.60
N PRO A 155 1.04 0.55 18.05
CA PRO A 155 0.68 1.90 18.49
C PRO A 155 1.61 2.45 19.57
N GLY A 156 2.10 3.69 19.38
CA GLY A 156 2.95 4.39 20.33
C GLY A 156 4.33 3.77 20.56
N ILE A 157 4.79 2.86 19.69
CA ILE A 157 6.08 2.19 19.87
C ILE A 157 7.24 3.19 19.87
N GLU A 158 7.16 4.28 19.11
CA GLU A 158 8.18 5.31 19.03
C GLU A 158 8.32 6.06 20.36
N ALA A 159 7.26 6.68 20.87
CA ALA A 159 7.26 7.36 22.16
C ALA A 159 7.60 6.40 23.32
N HIS A 160 6.98 5.22 23.34
CA HIS A 160 7.16 4.24 24.41
C HIS A 160 8.58 3.67 24.45
N SER A 161 9.15 3.31 23.29
CA SER A 161 10.53 2.80 23.23
C SER A 161 11.55 3.87 23.60
N ALA A 162 11.31 5.13 23.23
CA ALA A 162 12.18 6.24 23.61
C ALA A 162 12.19 6.46 25.13
N ASN A 163 11.02 6.46 25.77
CA ASN A 163 10.91 6.55 27.24
C ASN A 163 11.55 5.38 27.97
N ARG A 164 11.51 4.16 27.39
CA ARG A 164 12.19 2.99 27.95
C ARG A 164 13.70 3.06 27.81
N ALA A 165 14.20 3.62 26.71
CA ALA A 165 15.64 3.80 26.47
C ALA A 165 16.22 4.92 27.34
N ASP A 166 15.46 6.00 27.53
CA ASP A 166 15.81 7.13 28.39
C ASP A 166 14.59 7.56 29.24
N PRO A 167 14.52 7.10 30.51
CA PRO A 167 13.43 7.46 31.41
C PRO A 167 13.32 8.95 31.72
N GLN A 168 14.36 9.75 31.48
CA GLN A 168 14.34 11.21 31.71
C GLN A 168 13.75 11.98 30.54
N LEU A 169 13.56 11.34 29.38
CA LEU A 169 13.00 11.98 28.19
C LEU A 169 11.56 12.44 28.43
N HIS A 170 10.80 11.71 29.26
CA HIS A 170 9.40 11.97 29.62
C HIS A 170 8.53 12.34 28.40
N ARG A 171 8.75 11.69 27.26
CA ARG A 171 7.98 11.92 26.04
C ARG A 171 6.53 11.51 26.29
N ARG A 172 5.59 12.38 25.93
CA ARG A 172 4.16 12.06 26.02
C ARG A 172 3.84 10.86 25.15
N GLU A 173 3.26 9.81 25.74
CA GLU A 173 2.69 8.68 25.00
C GLU A 173 1.32 9.05 24.43
N PRO A 174 0.93 8.46 23.28
CA PRO A 174 -0.37 8.73 22.67
C PRO A 174 -1.52 8.29 23.57
N ALA A 175 -2.57 9.12 23.65
CA ALA A 175 -3.76 8.84 24.46
C ALA A 175 -4.75 7.89 23.78
N ASP A 176 -4.74 7.84 22.45
CA ASP A 176 -5.62 7.01 21.63
C ASP A 176 -4.92 6.53 20.34
N LEU A 177 -5.63 5.75 19.54
CA LEU A 177 -5.10 5.21 18.29
C LEU A 177 -4.94 6.29 17.19
N ILE A 178 -5.64 7.43 17.29
CA ILE A 178 -5.53 8.51 16.31
C ILE A 178 -4.22 9.28 16.53
N GLU A 179 -3.89 9.60 17.78
CA GLU A 179 -2.58 10.19 18.13
C GLU A 179 -1.44 9.22 17.77
N ALA A 180 -1.59 7.94 18.07
CA ALA A 180 -0.59 6.92 17.71
C ALA A 180 -0.45 6.75 16.18
N LEU A 181 -1.52 6.95 15.41
CA LEU A 181 -1.48 6.90 13.95
C LEU A 181 -0.66 8.06 13.40
N ALA A 182 -0.89 9.27 13.91
CA ALA A 182 -0.16 10.46 13.48
C ALA A 182 1.36 10.33 13.75
N GLU A 183 1.74 9.76 14.91
CA GLU A 183 3.14 9.44 15.20
C GLU A 183 3.72 8.43 14.20
N CYS A 184 2.96 7.39 13.89
CA CYS A 184 3.38 6.32 12.98
C CYS A 184 3.56 6.81 11.54
N ASP A 185 2.61 7.59 11.02
CA ASP A 185 2.66 8.15 9.67
C ASP A 185 3.83 9.14 9.50
N ALA A 186 4.12 9.92 10.54
CA ALA A 186 5.27 10.83 10.56
C ALA A 186 6.61 10.08 10.59
N ALA A 187 6.69 8.96 11.33
CA ALA A 187 7.90 8.15 11.44
C ALA A 187 8.18 7.32 10.18
N ASP A 188 7.13 6.82 9.53
CA ASP A 188 7.21 5.87 8.42
C ASP A 188 6.40 6.37 7.19
N PRO A 189 6.92 7.30 6.37
CA PRO A 189 6.20 7.85 5.20
C PRO A 189 5.68 6.81 4.19
N TRP A 190 6.25 5.61 4.17
CA TRP A 190 5.80 4.52 3.30
C TRP A 190 4.41 3.97 3.69
N ARG A 191 3.97 4.15 4.95
CA ARG A 191 2.67 3.65 5.44
C ARG A 191 1.49 4.35 4.78
N THR A 192 1.67 5.61 4.40
CA THR A 192 0.73 6.39 3.61
C THR A 192 1.01 6.29 2.11
N HIS A 193 1.79 5.31 1.65
CA HIS A 193 2.28 5.18 0.26
C HIS A 193 3.00 6.44 -0.23
N TYR A 194 3.63 7.18 0.68
CA TYR A 194 4.21 8.50 0.43
C TYR A 194 3.21 9.54 -0.08
N ARG A 195 1.89 9.34 0.06
CA ARG A 195 0.84 10.30 -0.37
C ARG A 195 0.95 11.65 0.36
N LEU A 196 1.57 11.69 1.54
CA LEU A 196 1.92 12.94 2.26
C LEU A 196 3.34 13.46 1.96
N HIS A 197 4.18 12.67 1.30
CA HIS A 197 5.60 12.95 1.08
C HIS A 197 6.04 12.56 -0.34
N HIS A 198 5.37 13.11 -1.37
CA HIS A 198 5.55 12.70 -2.77
C HIS A 198 7.01 12.75 -3.24
N ALA A 199 7.77 13.75 -2.80
CA ALA A 199 9.18 13.92 -3.15
C ALA A 199 10.07 12.80 -2.61
N GLY A 200 9.67 12.16 -1.51
CA GLY A 200 10.36 11.05 -0.87
C GLY A 200 10.11 9.69 -1.52
N HIS A 201 9.16 9.59 -2.47
CA HIS A 201 8.77 8.29 -3.03
C HIS A 201 9.96 7.60 -3.75
N PRO A 202 10.27 6.32 -3.45
CA PRO A 202 11.43 5.62 -4.00
C PRO A 202 11.50 5.60 -5.53
N ALA A 203 10.34 5.61 -6.21
CA ALA A 203 10.27 5.62 -7.67
C ALA A 203 10.91 6.85 -8.31
N ARG A 204 11.01 7.98 -7.59
CA ARG A 204 11.70 9.19 -8.08
C ARG A 204 13.20 8.99 -8.23
N ARG A 205 13.77 7.96 -7.60
CA ARG A 205 15.20 7.61 -7.67
C ARG A 205 15.50 6.56 -8.74
N ILE A 206 14.48 6.01 -9.38
CA ILE A 206 14.63 5.00 -10.42
C ILE A 206 14.67 5.73 -11.76
N VAL A 207 15.76 5.53 -12.52
CA VAL A 207 15.84 6.00 -13.90
C VAL A 207 14.76 5.28 -14.70
N ARG A 208 13.75 6.04 -15.13
CA ARG A 208 12.69 5.51 -15.99
C ARG A 208 13.22 5.37 -17.41
N LEU A 209 12.64 4.45 -18.18
CA LEU A 209 12.99 4.31 -19.59
C LEU A 209 12.53 5.58 -20.35
N ALA A 210 13.44 6.54 -20.48
CA ALA A 210 13.19 7.74 -21.28
C ALA A 210 13.05 7.34 -22.75
N GLY A 211 11.95 7.76 -23.40
CA GLY A 211 11.83 7.69 -24.85
C GLY A 211 10.96 6.57 -25.44
N LYS A 212 10.27 5.74 -24.66
CA LYS A 212 9.14 4.95 -25.18
C LYS A 212 7.89 5.84 -25.30
N LYS A 213 7.96 6.82 -26.19
CA LYS A 213 6.75 7.52 -26.64
C LYS A 213 5.98 6.53 -27.52
N PHE A 214 4.73 6.25 -27.21
CA PHE A 214 3.83 5.58 -28.14
C PHE A 214 3.67 6.50 -29.35
N GLN A 215 4.32 6.19 -30.46
CA GLN A 215 4.07 6.90 -31.71
C GLN A 215 2.63 6.59 -32.13
N HIS A 216 1.75 7.57 -31.96
CA HIS A 216 0.45 7.57 -32.61
C HIS A 216 0.66 7.87 -34.09
N GLY A 217 0.24 6.93 -34.95
CA GLY A 217 0.09 7.17 -36.38
C GLY A 217 1.30 6.79 -37.24
N SER A 218 1.44 5.49 -37.51
CA SER A 218 1.83 5.02 -38.85
C SER A 218 1.47 3.55 -38.96
N SER A 219 0.67 3.26 -39.97
CA SER A 219 0.28 1.92 -40.39
C SER A 219 1.50 1.10 -40.83
N GLU A 220 2.15 0.40 -39.90
CA GLU A 220 2.84 -0.88 -40.15
C GLU A 220 3.27 -1.53 -38.81
N PRO A 221 3.03 -2.83 -38.59
CA PRO A 221 3.51 -3.51 -37.39
C PRO A 221 5.02 -3.74 -37.51
N GLN A 222 5.84 -2.87 -36.92
CA GLN A 222 7.24 -3.20 -36.68
C GLN A 222 7.32 -4.27 -35.59
N ARG A 223 7.42 -5.53 -36.05
CA ARG A 223 7.93 -6.66 -35.28
C ARG A 223 9.35 -6.36 -34.80
N ALA A 224 9.48 -5.80 -33.61
CA ALA A 224 10.61 -6.09 -32.75
C ALA A 224 10.16 -7.18 -31.78
N ALA A 225 10.23 -8.44 -32.24
CA ALA A 225 10.16 -9.58 -31.34
C ALA A 225 11.44 -9.59 -30.48
N SER A 226 11.45 -8.84 -29.37
CA SER A 226 12.38 -9.13 -28.28
C SER A 226 11.75 -10.21 -27.40
N SER A 227 12.54 -11.23 -27.12
CA SER A 227 12.26 -12.40 -26.29
C SER A 227 11.89 -12.06 -24.83
N SER A 228 10.76 -11.37 -24.63
CA SER A 228 10.35 -10.81 -23.33
C SER A 228 9.08 -11.44 -22.77
N SER A 229 8.31 -12.19 -23.56
CA SER A 229 7.03 -12.77 -23.12
C SER A 229 7.18 -13.78 -21.98
N THR A 230 8.21 -14.63 -22.00
CA THR A 230 8.45 -15.63 -20.95
C THR A 230 8.98 -15.00 -19.67
N VAL A 231 9.90 -14.03 -19.79
CA VAL A 231 10.50 -13.32 -18.63
C VAL A 231 9.46 -12.44 -17.93
N ILE A 232 8.58 -11.77 -18.68
CA ILE A 232 7.48 -10.97 -18.13
C ILE A 232 6.45 -11.85 -17.42
N LEU A 233 6.07 -13.00 -17.99
CA LEU A 233 5.16 -13.95 -17.34
C LEU A 233 5.75 -14.53 -16.04
N THR A 234 7.05 -14.85 -16.00
CA THR A 234 7.72 -15.35 -14.80
C THR A 234 7.85 -14.26 -13.73
N LEU A 235 8.28 -13.04 -14.08
CA LEU A 235 8.37 -11.92 -13.14
C LEU A 235 7.02 -11.54 -12.55
N LEU A 236 5.97 -11.58 -13.38
CA LEU A 236 4.61 -11.36 -12.92
C LEU A 236 4.17 -12.50 -11.99
N HIS A 237 4.34 -13.77 -12.36
CA HIS A 237 3.94 -14.88 -11.49
C HIS A 237 4.60 -14.79 -10.10
N THR A 238 5.89 -14.42 -10.02
CA THR A 238 6.58 -14.18 -8.74
C THR A 238 6.03 -12.95 -7.99
N PHE A 239 5.73 -11.86 -8.70
CA PHE A 239 5.10 -10.67 -8.09
C PHE A 239 3.68 -10.99 -7.55
N PHE A 240 2.91 -11.78 -8.29
CA PHE A 240 1.53 -12.19 -7.96
C PHE A 240 1.45 -13.16 -6.77
N SER A 241 2.33 -14.15 -6.71
CA SER A 241 2.37 -15.11 -5.60
C SER A 241 2.78 -14.44 -4.28
N ASP A 242 3.66 -13.45 -4.32
CA ASP A 242 4.19 -12.79 -3.11
C ASP A 242 3.25 -11.73 -2.50
N HIS A 243 2.33 -11.13 -3.27
CA HIS A 243 1.59 -9.92 -2.84
C HIS A 243 0.07 -10.09 -2.74
N LEU A 244 -0.52 -11.18 -3.29
CA LEU A 244 -1.97 -11.27 -3.53
C LEU A 244 -2.59 -12.66 -3.28
N GLY A 245 -1.85 -13.56 -2.62
CA GLY A 245 -2.38 -14.81 -2.07
C GLY A 245 -3.23 -14.58 -0.82
#